data_AF-A0A2V8Q1F6-F1
#
_entry.id   AF-A0A2V8Q1F6-F1
#
_cell.length_a   1.000
_cell.length_b   1.000
_cell.length_c   1.000
_cell.angle_alpha   90.00
_cell.angle_beta   90.00
_cell.angle_gamma   90.00
#
_symmetry.space_group_name_H-M   'P 1'
#
loop_
_entity.id
_entity.type
_entity.pdbx_description
1 polymer ?
#
loop_
_entity_poly.entity_id
_entity_poly.type
_entity_poly.pdbx_seq_one_letter_code
_entity_poly.pdbx_strand_id
1 'polypeptide(L)'
;STPGNWTSWPPHEHSKLLEEAYLFIDMPAPSFGIQFVYTNPNDPELVQVVREGDCVLMPQGYHPNVAAPGGQINFLWTMAAAREGEDRLYGVVNVQPEYAAGGSGLEAVSDKK
;
A
#
# COMPACT_ATOMS: atom_id res chain seq x y z
N SER A 1 -7.03 5.37 8.18
CA SER A 1 -8.22 5.82 7.43
C SER A 1 -9.45 5.74 8.32
N THR A 2 -10.57 6.32 7.87
CA THR A 2 -11.87 6.19 8.54
C THR A 2 -12.49 4.81 8.29
N PRO A 3 -13.53 4.42 9.05
CA PRO A 3 -14.09 3.08 8.92
C PRO A 3 -14.63 2.71 7.54
N GLY A 4 -14.31 1.49 7.11
CA GLY A 4 -14.72 0.95 5.80
C GLY A 4 -13.97 1.50 4.59
N ASN A 5 -13.04 2.44 4.76
CA ASN A 5 -12.29 3.02 3.65
C ASN A 5 -11.13 2.12 3.20
N TRP A 6 -10.86 2.19 1.90
CA TRP A 6 -9.64 1.67 1.28
C TRP A 6 -8.49 2.68 1.43
N THR A 7 -7.26 2.16 1.54
CA THR A 7 -6.02 2.94 1.45
C THR A 7 -5.04 2.26 0.51
N SER A 8 -3.94 2.96 0.19
CA SER A 8 -3.01 2.56 -0.88
C SER A 8 -3.77 2.27 -2.19
N TRP A 9 -4.73 3.15 -2.49
CA TRP A 9 -5.66 3.03 -3.60
C TRP A 9 -5.64 4.29 -4.49
N PRO A 10 -5.65 4.18 -5.82
CA PRO A 10 -5.64 2.95 -6.63
C PRO A 10 -4.44 2.03 -6.36
N PRO A 11 -4.57 0.70 -6.58
CA PRO A 11 -3.47 -0.22 -6.31
C PRO A 11 -2.23 0.19 -7.10
N HIS A 12 -1.08 0.24 -6.43
CA HIS A 12 0.18 0.65 -7.04
C HIS A 12 1.36 -0.17 -6.53
N GLU A 13 2.45 -0.16 -7.28
CA GLU A 13 3.70 -0.85 -6.95
C GLU A 13 4.92 -0.01 -7.32
N HIS A 14 6.07 -0.30 -6.70
CA HIS A 14 7.35 0.38 -6.93
C HIS A 14 8.54 -0.57 -6.74
N SER A 15 8.33 -1.87 -6.97
CA SER A 15 9.26 -2.94 -6.56
C SER A 15 10.62 -2.91 -7.26
N LYS A 16 10.70 -2.22 -8.41
CA LYS A 16 11.97 -2.01 -9.12
C LYS A 16 12.96 -1.13 -8.34
N LEU A 17 12.46 -0.27 -7.44
CA LEU A 17 13.25 0.75 -6.76
C LEU A 17 13.19 0.60 -5.24
N LEU A 18 12.01 0.32 -4.71
CA LEU A 18 11.69 0.38 -3.28
C LEU A 18 10.94 -0.88 -2.84
N GLU A 19 11.41 -1.52 -1.77
CA GLU A 19 10.61 -2.47 -1.00
C GLU A 19 9.84 -1.71 0.09
N GLU A 20 8.65 -2.17 0.46
CA GLU A 20 7.81 -1.51 1.48
C GLU A 20 7.34 -2.46 2.59
N ALA A 21 7.16 -1.92 3.78
CA ALA A 21 6.59 -2.61 4.94
C ALA A 21 5.54 -1.73 5.64
N TYR A 22 4.41 -2.32 6.01
CA TYR A 22 3.37 -1.67 6.81
C TYR A 22 3.35 -2.29 8.22
N LEU A 23 3.56 -1.45 9.23
CA LEU A 23 3.33 -1.78 10.64
C LEU A 23 1.98 -1.19 11.06
N PHE A 24 1.01 -2.05 11.37
CA PHE A 24 -0.34 -1.65 11.76
C PHE A 24 -0.37 -1.26 13.24
N ILE A 25 -0.84 -0.06 13.54
CA ILE A 25 -0.84 0.55 14.88
C ILE A 25 -2.10 1.38 15.09
N ASP A 26 -2.48 1.63 16.34
CA ASP A 26 -3.71 2.35 16.72
C ASP A 26 -4.98 1.74 16.11
N MET A 27 -5.03 0.41 16.08
CA MET A 27 -6.16 -0.42 15.67
C MET A 27 -6.68 -1.23 16.86
N PRO A 28 -7.20 -0.59 17.92
CA PRO A 28 -7.62 -1.29 19.12
C PRO A 28 -8.70 -2.34 18.82
N ALA A 29 -8.61 -3.47 19.50
CA ALA A 29 -9.60 -4.54 19.40
C ALA A 29 -11.02 -4.00 19.65
N PRO A 30 -12.04 -4.46 18.90
CA PRO A 30 -12.01 -5.57 17.94
C PRO A 30 -11.69 -5.15 16.48
N SER A 31 -11.10 -3.98 16.25
CA SER A 31 -10.78 -3.50 14.90
C SER A 31 -9.84 -4.43 14.15
N PHE A 32 -10.01 -4.51 12.84
CA PHE A 32 -9.11 -5.21 11.92
C PHE A 32 -9.19 -4.59 10.53
N GLY A 33 -8.23 -4.92 9.68
CA GLY A 33 -8.25 -4.64 8.25
C GLY A 33 -7.92 -5.87 7.44
N ILE A 34 -7.95 -5.74 6.12
CA ILE A 34 -7.45 -6.76 5.19
C ILE A 34 -6.36 -6.10 4.33
N GLN A 35 -5.16 -6.67 4.37
CA GLN A 35 -4.06 -6.30 3.48
C GLN A 35 -4.02 -7.29 2.32
N PHE A 36 -3.90 -6.74 1.11
CA PHE A 36 -3.66 -7.50 -0.11
C PHE A 36 -2.22 -7.25 -0.56
N VAL A 37 -1.56 -8.26 -1.10
CA VAL A 37 -0.30 -8.15 -1.83
C VAL A 37 -0.40 -9.08 -3.02
N TYR A 38 -0.34 -8.53 -4.23
CA TYR A 38 -0.45 -9.33 -5.43
C TYR A 38 0.36 -8.80 -6.62
N THR A 39 1.02 -9.69 -7.36
CA THR A 39 1.49 -9.41 -8.72
C THR A 39 0.47 -9.86 -9.77
N ASN A 40 -0.31 -10.91 -9.45
CA ASN A 40 -1.42 -11.41 -10.23
C ASN A 40 -2.71 -11.39 -9.39
N PRO A 41 -3.73 -10.60 -9.76
CA PRO A 41 -4.96 -10.50 -8.97
C PRO A 41 -5.74 -11.83 -8.86
N ASN A 42 -5.50 -12.79 -9.76
CA ASN A 42 -6.14 -14.11 -9.70
C ASN A 42 -5.40 -15.10 -8.79
N ASP A 43 -4.16 -14.80 -8.40
CA ASP A 43 -3.33 -15.64 -7.54
C ASP A 43 -2.48 -14.75 -6.61
N PRO A 44 -3.11 -14.12 -5.59
CA PRO A 44 -2.40 -13.20 -4.70
C PRO A 44 -1.36 -13.89 -3.83
N GLU A 45 -0.18 -13.29 -3.70
CA GLU A 45 0.85 -13.74 -2.75
C GLU A 45 0.38 -13.64 -1.30
N LEU A 46 -0.44 -12.63 -0.95
CA LEU A 46 -0.99 -12.47 0.39
C LEU A 46 -2.37 -11.80 0.36
N VAL A 47 -3.32 -12.40 1.09
CA VAL A 47 -4.57 -11.74 1.51
C VAL A 47 -4.77 -12.11 2.97
N GLN A 48 -4.58 -11.15 3.87
CA GLN A 48 -4.54 -11.45 5.31
C GLN A 48 -5.29 -10.41 6.13
N VAL A 49 -5.98 -10.90 7.17
CA VAL A 49 -6.54 -10.06 8.22
C VAL A 49 -5.41 -9.52 9.09
N VAL A 50 -5.31 -8.19 9.19
CA VAL A 50 -4.30 -7.48 9.99
C VAL A 50 -4.95 -6.77 11.18
N ARG A 51 -4.25 -6.72 12.31
CA ARG A 51 -4.66 -6.13 13.60
C ARG A 51 -3.54 -5.27 14.17
N GLU A 52 -3.81 -4.65 15.33
CA GLU A 52 -2.80 -3.95 16.13
C GLU A 52 -1.51 -4.76 16.28
N GLY A 53 -0.38 -4.15 15.92
CA GLY A 53 0.96 -4.70 16.04
C GLY A 53 1.39 -5.64 14.91
N ASP A 54 0.49 -6.00 13.97
CA ASP A 54 0.86 -6.81 12.82
C ASP A 54 1.77 -6.02 11.86
N CYS A 55 2.68 -6.72 11.18
CA CYS A 55 3.54 -6.14 10.16
C CYS A 55 3.46 -6.98 8.87
N VAL A 56 3.27 -6.31 7.74
CA VAL A 56 3.27 -6.94 6.41
C VAL A 56 4.42 -6.39 5.59
N LEU A 57 5.24 -7.32 5.05
CA LEU A 57 6.33 -7.03 4.13
C LEU A 57 5.85 -7.19 2.70
N MET A 58 6.18 -6.23 1.84
CA MET A 58 5.78 -6.16 0.44
C MET A 58 7.02 -5.93 -0.43
N PRO A 59 7.78 -7.00 -0.75
CA PRO A 59 8.94 -6.88 -1.63
C PRO A 59 8.55 -6.50 -3.06
N GLN A 60 7.36 -6.93 -3.50
CA GLN A 60 6.81 -6.60 -4.81
C GLN A 60 5.30 -6.70 -4.85
N GLY A 61 4.72 -6.16 -5.93
CA GLY A 61 3.29 -6.27 -6.25
C GLY A 61 2.47 -5.10 -5.74
N TYR A 62 1.22 -5.07 -6.18
CA TYR A 62 0.21 -4.11 -5.76
C TYR A 62 -0.24 -4.43 -4.34
N HIS A 63 -0.39 -3.40 -3.50
CA HIS A 63 -0.62 -3.60 -2.07
C HIS A 63 -1.71 -2.70 -1.46
N PRO A 64 -2.96 -2.71 -1.99
CA PRO A 64 -4.07 -2.00 -1.37
C PRO A 64 -4.49 -2.66 -0.05
N ASN A 65 -5.15 -1.89 0.82
CA ASN A 65 -5.79 -2.42 2.01
C ASN A 65 -7.13 -1.74 2.31
N VAL A 66 -7.91 -2.39 3.16
CA VAL A 66 -9.23 -1.91 3.55
C VAL A 66 -9.47 -2.11 5.04
N ALA A 67 -10.05 -1.10 5.67
CA ALA A 67 -10.52 -1.20 7.04
C ALA A 67 -11.82 -2.00 7.12
N ALA A 68 -12.00 -2.82 8.16
CA ALA A 68 -13.27 -3.48 8.42
C ALA A 68 -14.40 -2.46 8.64
N PRO A 69 -15.67 -2.79 8.35
CA PRO A 69 -16.80 -1.93 8.69
C PRO A 69 -16.81 -1.57 10.19
N GLY A 70 -16.93 -0.28 10.50
CA GLY A 70 -16.93 0.23 11.88
C GLY A 70 -15.56 0.26 12.59
N GLY A 71 -14.52 -0.34 12.01
CA GLY A 71 -13.14 -0.27 12.50
C GLY A 71 -12.26 0.58 11.59
N GLN A 72 -11.14 1.09 12.09
CA GLN A 72 -10.17 1.83 11.28
C GLN A 72 -8.97 0.95 10.91
N ILE A 73 -8.27 1.33 9.84
CA ILE A 73 -6.90 0.86 9.58
C ILE A 73 -5.95 2.03 9.78
N ASN A 74 -4.90 1.86 10.57
CA ASN A 74 -3.85 2.86 10.72
C ASN A 74 -2.51 2.13 10.75
N PHE A 75 -1.51 2.71 10.09
CA PHE A 75 -0.23 2.06 9.89
C PHE A 75 0.87 3.07 9.62
N LEU A 76 2.08 2.69 10.02
CA LEU A 76 3.32 3.31 9.57
C LEU A 76 3.81 2.55 8.34
N TRP A 77 4.02 3.26 7.24
CA TRP A 77 4.68 2.73 6.06
C TRP A 77 6.17 3.08 6.10
N THR A 78 7.02 2.11 5.76
CA THR A 78 8.46 2.30 5.64
C THR A 78 8.93 1.71 4.33
N MET A 79 9.70 2.48 3.57
CA MET A 79 10.31 2.02 2.34
C MET A 79 11.84 2.02 2.44
N ALA A 80 12.46 1.04 1.79
CA ALA A 80 13.91 0.95 1.64
C ALA A 80 14.27 0.93 0.15
N ALA A 81 15.23 1.76 -0.24
CA ALA A 81 15.72 1.83 -1.62
C ALA A 81 16.79 0.77 -1.87
N ALA A 82 16.70 0.10 -3.02
CA ALA A 82 17.69 -0.90 -3.43
C ALA A 82 19.10 -0.29 -3.60
N ARG A 83 19.17 0.92 -4.17
CA ARG A 83 20.41 1.72 -4.28
C ARG A 83 20.22 3.05 -3.56
N GLU A 84 20.98 3.23 -2.48
CA GLU A 84 20.96 4.47 -1.71
C GLU A 84 21.35 5.67 -2.59
N GLY A 85 20.60 6.77 -2.48
CA GLY A 85 20.82 8.01 -3.23
C GLY A 85 20.27 8.03 -4.66
N GLU A 86 20.22 6.89 -5.35
CA GLU A 86 19.68 6.78 -6.71
C GLU A 86 18.19 6.45 -6.73
N ASP A 87 17.78 5.42 -5.96
CA ASP A 87 16.42 4.87 -6.02
C ASP A 87 15.48 5.46 -4.96
N ARG A 88 16.00 6.31 -4.06
CA ARG A 88 15.22 6.98 -3.01
C ARG A 88 14.41 8.15 -3.60
N LEU A 89 13.43 7.82 -4.43
CA LEU A 89 12.56 8.77 -5.11
C LEU A 89 11.15 8.73 -4.51
N TYR A 90 10.55 9.90 -4.32
CA TYR A 90 9.19 10.02 -3.78
C TYR A 90 8.16 10.12 -4.92
N GLY A 91 7.04 9.42 -4.78
CA GLY A 91 5.92 9.49 -5.72
C GLY A 91 6.14 8.79 -7.07
N VAL A 92 7.22 8.00 -7.20
CA VAL A 92 7.47 7.18 -8.39
C VAL A 92 6.85 5.80 -8.17
N VAL A 93 5.67 5.59 -8.74
CA VAL A 93 4.90 4.35 -8.62
C VAL A 93 4.31 3.96 -9.97
N ASN A 94 4.04 2.67 -10.15
CA ASN A 94 3.22 2.16 -11.24
C ASN A 94 1.82 1.86 -10.68
N VAL A 95 0.82 2.59 -11.15
CA VAL A 95 -0.58 2.31 -10.84
C VAL A 95 -1.03 1.11 -11.66
N GLN A 96 -1.82 0.22 -11.06
CA GLN A 96 -2.39 -0.92 -11.73
C GLN A 96 -3.20 -0.46 -12.97
N PRO A 97 -2.90 -0.96 -14.19
CA PRO A 97 -3.46 -0.43 -15.43
C PRO A 97 -4.99 -0.37 -15.48
N GLU A 98 -5.68 -1.35 -14.92
CA GLU A 98 -7.15 -1.40 -14.91
C GLU A 98 -7.78 -0.25 -14.11
N TYR A 99 -7.04 0.35 -13.18
CA TYR A 99 -7.50 1.45 -12.33
C TYR A 99 -6.90 2.81 -12.72
N ALA A 100 -5.98 2.84 -13.70
CA ALA A 100 -5.26 4.05 -14.12
C ALA A 100 -6.15 5.11 -14.80
N ALA A 101 -7.34 4.73 -15.26
CA ALA A 101 -8.30 5.68 -15.83
C ALA A 101 -8.95 6.59 -14.77
N GLY A 102 -8.96 6.16 -13.51
CA GLY A 102 -9.36 7.00 -12.37
C GLY A 102 -8.18 7.85 -11.93
N GLY A 103 -8.41 9.14 -11.63
CA GLY A 103 -7.36 9.98 -11.06
C GLY A 103 -6.82 9.35 -9.77
N SER A 104 -5.54 9.03 -9.76
CA SER A 104 -4.93 8.30 -8.63
C SER A 104 -4.61 9.22 -7.46
N GLY A 105 -4.57 10.54 -7.69
CA GLY A 105 -3.98 11.51 -6.75
C GLY A 105 -2.45 11.37 -6.62
N LEU A 106 -1.87 10.34 -7.23
CA LEU A 106 -0.45 10.05 -7.35
C LEU A 106 0.11 10.50 -8.71
N GLU A 107 -0.73 11.11 -9.56
CA GLU A 107 -0.30 11.79 -10.78
C GLU A 107 0.84 12.72 -10.40
N ALA A 108 2.04 12.36 -10.87
CA ALA A 108 3.25 12.95 -10.38
C ALA A 108 3.18 14.47 -10.53
N VAL A 109 3.88 15.12 -9.62
CA VAL A 109 4.45 16.47 -9.71
C VAL A 109 5.40 16.54 -10.93
N SER A 110 4.95 16.12 -12.13
CA SER A 110 5.73 16.06 -13.37
C SER A 110 5.85 17.41 -14.06
N ASP A 111 5.02 18.38 -13.66
CA ASP A 111 4.88 19.66 -14.36
C ASP A 111 5.54 20.85 -13.64
N LYS A 112 6.42 20.60 -12.65
CA LYS A 112 7.28 21.65 -12.09
C LYS A 112 8.73 21.46 -12.52
N LYS A 113 8.99 21.80 -13.77
CA LYS A 113 10.28 22.33 -14.24
C LYS A 113 10.07 23.74 -14.77
#